data_AF-A0A084GBF7-F1
#
_entry.id   AF-A0A084GBF7-F1
#
_cell.length_a   1.000
_cell.length_b   1.000
_cell.length_c   1.000
_cell.angle_alpha   90.00
_cell.angle_beta   90.00
_cell.angle_gamma   90.00
#
_symmetry.space_group_name_H-M   'P 1'
#
loop_
_entity.id
_entity.type
_entity.pdbx_description
1 polymer ?
#
loop_
_entity_poly.entity_id
_entity_poly.type
_entity_poly.pdbx_seq_one_letter_code
_entity_poly.pdbx_strand_id
1 'polypeptide(L)'
;MAFDNGTSGLAFYRSATKTSAHDLPCKVSCKFCRTPIMDEGRNMALIFPTLIKFRSEEERQLFKPRLMIKVEPYEEMRIPS
;
A
#
# COMPACT_ATOMS: atom_id res chain seq x y z
N MET A 1 -19.82 1.01 0.14
CA MET A 1 -19.12 2.02 -0.69
C MET A 1 -17.67 2.08 -0.19
N ALA A 2 -16.74 2.69 -0.93
CA ALA A 2 -15.39 2.91 -0.41
C ALA A 2 -15.43 4.14 0.51
N PHE A 3 -15.10 3.97 1.78
CA PHE A 3 -15.05 5.03 2.82
C PHE A 3 -16.38 5.70 3.22
N ASP A 4 -17.44 4.91 3.47
CA ASP A 4 -18.72 5.44 3.97
C ASP A 4 -18.61 6.23 5.30
N ASN A 5 -17.59 5.92 6.11
CA ASN A 5 -17.36 6.53 7.42
C ASN A 5 -16.06 7.33 7.48
N GLY A 6 -15.59 7.85 6.34
CA GLY A 6 -14.31 8.56 6.25
C GLY A 6 -13.14 7.70 6.75
N THR A 7 -12.27 8.27 7.59
CA THR A 7 -11.08 7.59 8.13
C THR A 7 -11.35 6.73 9.37
N SER A 8 -12.55 6.78 9.95
CA SER A 8 -12.86 6.09 11.22
C SER A 8 -12.73 4.56 11.15
N GLY A 9 -12.90 3.98 9.96
CA GLY A 9 -12.73 2.55 9.68
C GLY A 9 -11.29 2.15 9.33
N LEU A 10 -10.33 3.07 9.38
CA LEU A 10 -8.94 2.84 9.03
C LEU A 10 -8.07 2.74 10.27
N ALA A 11 -7.06 1.91 10.16
CA ALA A 11 -5.97 1.84 11.13
C ALA A 11 -4.66 2.22 10.43
N PHE A 12 -3.93 3.13 11.08
CA PHE A 12 -2.66 3.67 10.63
C PHE A 12 -1.53 3.08 11.47
N TYR A 13 -0.46 2.65 10.83
CA TYR A 13 0.71 2.11 11.50
C TYR A 13 2.00 2.67 10.92
N ARG A 14 2.81 3.30 11.76
CA ARG A 14 4.12 3.82 11.37
C ARG A 14 5.21 2.83 11.75
N SER A 15 5.78 2.16 10.76
CA SER A 15 6.79 1.12 10.99
C SER A 15 8.08 1.64 11.64
N ALA A 16 8.46 2.89 11.36
CA ALA A 16 9.69 3.49 11.91
C ALA A 16 9.66 3.62 13.44
N THR A 17 8.51 3.99 13.99
CA THR A 17 8.30 4.17 15.44
C THR A 17 7.52 3.03 16.08
N LYS A 18 7.02 2.10 15.28
CA LYS A 18 6.13 1.00 15.71
C LYS A 18 4.88 1.48 16.44
N THR A 19 4.35 2.63 16.04
CA THR A 19 3.20 3.28 16.68
C THR A 19 1.96 3.24 15.81
N SER A 20 0.80 3.13 16.46
CA SER A 20 -0.51 3.27 15.82
C SER A 20 -0.89 4.75 15.78
N ALA A 21 -0.26 5.49 14.87
CA ALA A 21 -0.49 6.91 14.66
C ALA A 21 -0.55 7.22 13.17
N HIS A 22 -1.35 8.22 12.80
CA HIS A 22 -1.36 8.76 11.44
C HIS A 22 -0.19 9.75 11.29
N ASP A 23 1.03 9.21 11.20
CA ASP A 23 2.26 9.96 10.99
C ASP A 23 3.02 9.37 9.79
N LEU A 24 3.28 10.22 8.79
CA LEU A 24 3.76 9.79 7.48
C LEU A 24 5.27 9.47 7.48
N PRO A 25 5.72 8.49 6.68
CA PRO A 25 4.90 7.52 5.93
C PRO A 25 4.28 6.47 6.87
N CYS A 26 3.07 6.00 6.55
CA CYS A 26 2.35 5.01 7.36
C CYS A 26 1.62 3.97 6.51
N LYS A 27 1.37 2.81 7.11
CA LYS A 27 0.60 1.71 6.53
C LYS A 27 -0.86 1.87 6.92
N VAL A 28 -1.76 1.75 5.95
CA VAL A 28 -3.21 1.87 6.13
C VAL A 28 -3.87 0.51 5.93
N SER A 29 -4.67 0.12 6.90
CA SER A 29 -5.40 -1.15 6.92
C SER A 29 -6.83 -0.97 7.41
N CYS A 30 -7.69 -1.94 7.16
CA CYS A 30 -9.01 -1.97 7.77
C CYS A 30 -8.89 -2.11 9.30
N LYS A 31 -9.56 -1.24 10.05
CA LYS A 31 -9.53 -1.27 11.53
C LYS A 31 -10.10 -2.57 12.11
N PHE A 32 -11.02 -3.21 11.40
CA PHE A 32 -11.75 -4.39 11.89
C PHE A 32 -11.06 -5.71 11.54
N CYS A 33 -10.74 -5.93 10.25
CA CYS A 33 -10.15 -7.19 9.78
C CYS A 33 -8.64 -7.11 9.53
N ARG A 34 -8.02 -5.93 9.67
CA ARG A 34 -6.59 -5.67 9.42
C ARG A 34 -6.11 -5.95 8.00
N THR A 35 -7.02 -6.16 7.05
CA THR A 35 -6.68 -6.28 5.63
C THR A 35 -5.89 -5.04 5.18
N PRO A 36 -4.71 -5.21 4.57
CA PRO A 36 -3.93 -4.09 4.02
C PRO A 36 -4.69 -3.37 2.90
N ILE A 37 -4.61 -2.04 2.86
CA ILE A 37 -5.29 -1.22 1.86
C ILE A 37 -4.27 -0.44 1.01
N MET A 38 -3.38 0.30 1.66
CA MET A 38 -2.36 1.12 1.00
C MET A 38 -1.26 1.52 1.97
N ASP A 39 -0.14 2.00 1.44
CA ASP A 39 0.86 2.74 2.21
C ASP A 39 0.78 4.22 1.82
N GLU A 40 0.59 5.11 2.79
CA GLU A 40 0.53 6.55 2.63
C GLU A 40 1.92 7.16 2.87
N GLY A 41 2.48 7.77 1.83
CA GLY A 41 3.70 8.57 1.89
C GLY A 41 3.38 10.06 2.02
N ARG A 42 4.42 10.91 2.03
CA ARG A 42 4.27 12.36 2.21
C ARG A 42 3.54 13.06 1.06
N ASN A 43 3.77 12.57 -0.17
CA ASN A 43 3.22 13.16 -1.40
C ASN A 43 2.63 12.09 -2.35
N MET A 44 2.46 10.86 -1.88
CA MET A 44 2.03 9.75 -2.71
C MET A 44 1.40 8.64 -1.87
N ALA A 45 0.55 7.82 -2.48
CA ALA A 45 0.06 6.59 -1.87
C ALA A 45 0.38 5.39 -2.77
N LEU A 46 0.76 4.28 -2.16
CA LEU A 46 0.93 2.99 -2.83
C LEU A 46 -0.31 2.14 -2.54
N ILE A 47 -1.19 2.01 -3.53
CA ILE A 47 -2.48 1.32 -3.40
C ILE A 47 -2.42 -0.02 -4.13
N PHE A 48 -3.04 -1.06 -3.56
CA PHE A 48 -3.24 -2.32 -4.27
C PHE A 48 -4.25 -2.15 -5.42
N PRO A 49 -3.87 -2.38 -6.70
CA PRO A 49 -4.75 -2.14 -7.83
C PRO A 49 -6.07 -2.92 -7.77
N THR A 50 -6.07 -4.09 -7.13
CA THR A 50 -7.24 -4.95 -6.94
C THR A 50 -8.34 -4.34 -6.06
N LEU A 51 -8.02 -3.29 -5.29
CA LEU A 51 -8.98 -2.59 -4.44
C LEU A 51 -9.68 -1.42 -5.16
N ILE A 52 -9.22 -1.05 -6.36
CA ILE A 52 -9.77 0.05 -7.14
C ILE A 52 -10.91 -0.48 -8.01
N LYS A 53 -12.09 0.14 -7.88
CA LYS A 53 -13.21 -0.08 -8.81
C LYS A 53 -13.15 0.97 -9.91
N PHE A 54 -12.71 0.58 -11.09
CA PHE A 54 -12.69 1.44 -12.27
C PHE A 54 -14.09 1.61 -12.85
N ARG A 55 -14.35 2.79 -13.42
CA ARG A 55 -15.64 3.10 -14.07
C ARG A 55 -15.72 2.52 -15.49
N SER A 56 -14.56 2.31 -16.12
CA SER A 56 -14.46 1.73 -17.46
C SER A 56 -13.14 1.00 -17.65
N GLU A 57 -13.04 0.22 -18.73
CA GLU A 57 -11.80 -0.49 -19.06
C GLU A 57 -10.70 0.48 -19.49
N GLU A 58 -11.05 1.59 -20.16
CA GLU A 58 -10.09 2.64 -20.55
C GLU A 58 -9.40 3.26 -19.32
N GLU A 59 -10.16 3.53 -18.24
CA GLU A 59 -9.58 4.02 -16.98
C GLU A 59 -8.62 2.99 -16.39
N ARG A 60 -9.00 1.71 -16.39
CA ARG A 60 -8.13 0.62 -15.93
C ARG A 60 -6.83 0.53 -16.72
N GLN A 61 -6.86 0.80 -18.03
CA GLN A 61 -5.66 0.80 -18.87
C GLN A 61 -4.64 1.87 -18.43
N LEU A 62 -5.09 3.03 -17.95
CA LEU A 62 -4.21 4.10 -17.46
C LEU A 62 -3.40 3.69 -16.20
N PHE A 63 -3.90 2.71 -15.45
CA PHE A 63 -3.26 2.18 -14.25
C PHE A 63 -2.40 0.94 -14.51
N LYS A 64 -2.19 0.55 -15.77
CA LYS A 64 -1.28 -0.55 -16.09
C LYS A 64 0.15 -0.23 -15.62
N PRO A 65 0.85 -1.20 -15.00
CA PRO A 65 2.25 -1.02 -14.63
C PRO A 65 3.09 -0.65 -15.86
N ARG A 66 3.77 0.50 -15.80
CA ARG A 66 4.75 0.89 -16.84
C ARG A 66 6.14 0.31 -16.58
N LEU A 67 6.45 0.08 -15.30
CA LEU A 67 7.71 -0.49 -14.85
C LEU A 67 7.41 -1.47 -13.72
N MET A 68 7.98 -2.66 -13.83
CA MET A 68 7.98 -3.66 -12.77
C MET A 68 9.36 -3.66 -12.13
N ILE A 69 9.43 -3.47 -10.81
CA ILE A 69 10.68 -3.64 -10.07
C ILE A 69 11.01 -5.14 -10.08
N LYS A 70 12.06 -5.53 -10.82
CA LYS A 70 12.60 -6.88 -10.76
C LYS A 70 13.40 -7.00 -9.48
N VAL A 71 13.07 -7.98 -8.67
CA VAL A 71 13.85 -8.35 -7.48
C VAL A 71 14.61 -9.60 -7.87
N GLU A 72 15.94 -9.50 -7.96
CA GLU A 72 16.79 -10.66 -8.20
C GLU A 72 16.82 -11.54 -6.95
N PRO A 73 16.79 -12.87 -7.09
CA PRO A 73 16.77 -13.79 -5.96
C PRO A 73 18.06 -13.73 -5.14
N TYR A 74 17.91 -13.96 -3.83
CA TYR A 74 18.93 -13.85 -2.78
C TYR A 74 19.94 -15.02 -2.77
N GLU A 75 20.38 -15.52 -3.94
CA GLU A 75 21.28 -16.70 -4.02
C GLU A 75 22.77 -16.35 -4.17
N GLU A 76 23.13 -15.09 -4.46
CA GLU A 76 24.54 -14.71 -4.70
C GLU A 76 25.26 -14.06 -3.50
N MET A 77 24.59 -13.83 -2.37
CA MET A 77 25.23 -13.24 -1.18
C MET A 77 25.94 -14.31 -0.33
N ARG A 78 26.95 -14.99 -0.90
CA ARG A 78 27.90 -15.79 -0.12
C ARG A 78 28.76 -14.84 0.72
N ILE A 79 28.61 -14.92 2.04
CA ILE A 79 29.51 -14.30 3.01
C ILE A 79 30.86 -15.04 2.87
N PRO A 80 31.98 -14.37 2.50
CA PRO A 80 33.28 -15.00 2.57
C PRO A 80 33.61 -15.33 4.02
N SER A 81 34.04 -16.58 4.25
CA SER A 81 34.45 -17.13 5.56
C SER A 81 35.67 -16.41 6.14
#